data_AF-A0A7V8Z3N4-F1
#
_entry.id   AF-A0A7V8Z3N4-F1
#
_cell.length_a   1.000
_cell.length_b   1.000
_cell.length_c   1.000
_cell.angle_alpha   90.00
_cell.angle_beta   90.00
_cell.angle_gamma   90.00
#
_symmetry.space_group_name_H-M   'P 1'
#
loop_
_entity.id
_entity.type
_entity.pdbx_description
1 polymer ?
#
loop_
_entity_poly.entity_id
_entity_poly.type
_entity_poly.pdbx_seq_one_letter_code
_entity_poly.pdbx_strand_id
1 'polypeptide(L)'
;MPDLSVRIKLAAVWTALMFLYVYADLLSFYRPGELAEISAGTMGPFEVSQGTLFIAAVIVIIPALMIVVSAAAPFPLVRQLSLGVGVLYVLVSVSNLIGESWAYYLFFGVLEIGLAALVVAYSYRWQDGSVSP
;
A
#
# COMPACT_ATOMS: atom_id res chain seq x y z
N MET A 1 -2.64 -18.70 12.02
CA MET A 1 -1.49 -18.84 11.09
C MET A 1 -0.45 -19.71 11.80
N PRO A 2 0.21 -20.66 11.12
CA PRO A 2 1.38 -21.34 11.69
C PRO A 2 2.39 -20.30 12.18
N ASP A 3 3.35 -20.69 13.02
CA ASP A 3 4.26 -19.81 13.77
C ASP A 3 5.26 -19.07 12.85
N LEU A 4 4.72 -18.20 11.99
CA LEU A 4 5.42 -17.49 10.95
C LEU A 4 6.04 -16.23 11.56
N SER A 5 7.32 -15.99 11.29
CA SER A 5 8.03 -14.82 11.78
C SER A 5 7.31 -13.53 11.35
N VAL A 6 7.35 -12.50 12.22
CA VAL A 6 6.71 -11.20 11.93
C VAL A 6 7.22 -10.60 10.61
N ARG A 7 8.49 -10.85 10.28
CA ARG A 7 9.12 -10.46 9.02
C ARG A 7 8.39 -11.01 7.80
N ILE A 8 8.11 -12.32 7.80
CA ILE A 8 7.40 -12.96 6.68
C ILE A 8 5.96 -12.47 6.64
N LYS A 9 5.29 -12.29 7.80
CA LYS A 9 3.94 -11.71 7.84
C LYS A 9 3.91 -10.31 7.21
N LEU A 10 4.86 -9.44 7.55
CA LEU A 10 4.97 -8.11 6.98
C LEU A 10 5.23 -8.17 5.47
N ALA A 11 6.20 -8.97 5.02
CA ALA A 11 6.49 -9.13 3.59
C ALA A 11 5.27 -9.63 2.80
N ALA A 12 4.54 -10.60 3.36
CA ALA A 12 3.32 -11.13 2.74
C ALA A 12 2.20 -10.10 2.67
N VAL A 13 1.98 -9.31 3.74
CA VAL A 13 0.97 -8.25 3.75
C VAL A 13 1.31 -7.14 2.77
N TRP A 14 2.58 -6.69 2.69
CA TRP A 14 3.02 -5.72 1.68
C TRP A 14 2.84 -6.25 0.25
N THR A 15 3.14 -7.53 0.03
CA THR A 15 2.93 -8.18 -1.27
C THR A 15 1.46 -8.21 -1.65
N ALA A 16 0.58 -8.61 -0.72
CA ALA A 16 -0.86 -8.61 -0.95
C ALA A 16 -1.38 -7.19 -1.24
N LEU A 17 -0.94 -6.19 -0.47
CA LEU A 17 -1.30 -4.79 -0.67
C LEU A 17 -0.89 -4.28 -2.06
N MET A 18 0.34 -4.60 -2.50
CA MET A 18 0.81 -4.28 -3.85
C MET A 18 -0.07 -4.88 -4.94
N PHE A 19 -0.45 -6.16 -4.81
CA PHE A 19 -1.33 -6.79 -5.79
C PHE A 19 -2.72 -6.17 -5.82
N LEU A 20 -3.28 -5.79 -4.66
CA LEU A 20 -4.58 -5.12 -4.60
C LEU A 20 -4.54 -3.79 -5.37
N TYR A 21 -3.54 -2.94 -5.12
CA TYR A 21 -3.39 -1.68 -5.87
C TYR A 21 -3.28 -1.93 -7.38
N VAL A 22 -2.42 -2.87 -7.79
CA VAL A 22 -2.23 -3.19 -9.21
C VAL A 22 -3.55 -3.61 -9.87
N TYR A 23 -4.32 -4.48 -9.23
CA TYR A 23 -5.61 -4.93 -9.79
C TYR A 23 -6.69 -3.85 -9.71
N ALA A 24 -6.72 -3.03 -8.66
CA ALA A 24 -7.63 -1.90 -8.55
C ALA A 24 -7.41 -0.89 -9.68
N ASP A 25 -6.14 -0.53 -9.95
CA ASP A 25 -5.75 0.39 -11.03
C ASP A 25 -6.02 -0.22 -12.41
N LEU A 26 -5.68 -1.49 -12.60
CA LEU A 26 -5.93 -2.21 -13.86
C LEU A 26 -7.42 -2.23 -14.20
N LEU A 27 -8.28 -2.50 -13.22
CA LEU A 27 -9.74 -2.48 -13.42
C LEU A 27 -10.27 -1.07 -13.67
N SER A 28 -9.63 -0.04 -13.10
CA SER A 28 -10.00 1.36 -13.33
C SER A 28 -9.88 1.79 -14.80
N PHE A 29 -8.94 1.22 -15.56
CA PHE A 29 -8.86 1.45 -17.00
C PHE A 29 -10.10 1.00 -17.78
N TYR A 30 -10.91 0.09 -17.23
CA TYR A 30 -12.15 -0.36 -17.85
C TYR A 30 -13.36 0.50 -17.47
N ARG A 31 -13.20 1.52 -16.62
CA ARG A 31 -14.28 2.46 -16.32
C ARG A 31 -14.66 3.24 -17.58
N PRO A 32 -15.96 3.46 -17.84
CA PRO A 32 -16.40 4.32 -18.93
C PRO A 32 -15.78 5.72 -18.83
N GLY A 33 -15.14 6.19 -19.90
CA GLY A 33 -14.50 7.50 -19.96
C GLY A 33 -13.00 7.51 -19.61
N GLU A 34 -12.52 6.57 -18.79
CA GLU A 34 -11.15 6.58 -18.27
C GLU A 34 -10.09 6.55 -19.37
N LEU A 35 -10.22 5.65 -20.35
CA LEU A 35 -9.26 5.58 -21.46
C LEU A 35 -9.24 6.85 -22.32
N ALA A 36 -10.38 7.54 -22.43
CA ALA A 36 -10.47 8.79 -23.16
C ALA A 36 -9.75 9.92 -22.38
N GLU A 37 -9.96 10.00 -21.07
CA GLU A 37 -9.26 10.93 -20.18
C GLU A 37 -7.74 10.70 -20.19
N ILE A 38 -7.30 9.45 -20.11
CA ILE A 38 -5.89 9.08 -20.23
C ILE A 38 -5.33 9.52 -21.59
N SER A 39 -6.06 9.28 -22.68
CA SER A 39 -5.63 9.71 -24.03
C SER A 39 -5.57 11.23 -24.18
N ALA A 40 -6.38 11.96 -23.41
CA ALA A 40 -6.37 13.42 -23.32
C ALA A 40 -5.26 13.96 -22.40
N GLY A 41 -4.45 13.09 -21.77
CA GLY A 41 -3.35 13.48 -20.90
C GLY A 41 -3.79 13.79 -19.46
N THR A 42 -4.83 13.13 -18.97
CA THR A 42 -5.31 13.28 -17.59
C THR A 42 -5.36 11.93 -16.86
N MET A 43 -5.17 11.97 -15.53
CA MET A 43 -5.24 10.82 -14.63
C MET A 43 -6.05 11.22 -13.40
N GLY A 44 -7.34 10.88 -13.40
CA GLY A 44 -8.29 11.42 -12.44
C GLY A 44 -8.26 12.96 -12.42
N PRO A 45 -8.09 13.61 -11.25
CA PRO A 45 -8.09 15.07 -11.17
C PRO A 45 -6.76 15.73 -11.59
N PHE A 46 -5.75 14.95 -11.99
CA PHE A 46 -4.40 15.45 -12.27
C PHE A 46 -4.06 15.42 -13.76
N GLU A 47 -3.36 16.45 -14.23
CA GLU A 47 -2.72 16.43 -15.55
C GLU A 47 -1.53 15.46 -15.56
N VAL A 48 -1.40 14.70 -16.65
CA VAL A 48 -0.26 13.81 -16.87
C VAL A 48 0.94 14.65 -17.27
N SER A 49 1.95 14.65 -16.41
CA SER A 49 3.22 15.33 -16.61
C SER A 49 4.36 14.45 -16.09
N GLN A 50 5.59 14.79 -16.44
CA GLN A 50 6.77 14.12 -15.88
C GLN A 50 6.77 14.14 -14.34
N GLY A 51 6.30 15.24 -13.74
CA GLY A 51 6.24 15.39 -12.28
C GLY A 51 5.17 14.50 -11.64
N THR A 52 3.96 14.50 -12.19
CA THR A 52 2.84 13.70 -11.62
C THR A 52 3.10 12.20 -11.74
N LEU A 53 3.65 11.75 -12.87
CA LEU A 53 4.05 10.34 -13.05
C LEU A 53 5.21 9.95 -12.14
N PHE A 54 6.19 10.83 -11.91
CA PHE A 54 7.28 10.54 -10.98
C PHE A 54 6.77 10.40 -9.54
N ILE A 55 5.86 11.28 -9.11
CA ILE A 55 5.25 11.20 -7.77
C ILE A 55 4.43 9.91 -7.63
N ALA A 56 3.60 9.57 -8.62
CA ALA A 56 2.84 8.32 -8.63
C ALA A 56 3.78 7.09 -8.55
N ALA A 57 4.88 7.10 -9.30
CA ALA A 57 5.89 6.05 -9.26
C ALA A 57 6.55 5.93 -7.87
N VAL A 58 6.92 7.05 -7.24
CA VAL A 58 7.50 7.05 -5.89
C VAL A 58 6.53 6.46 -4.88
N ILE A 59 5.24 6.82 -4.96
CA ILE A 59 4.20 6.26 -4.08
C ILE A 59 4.22 4.75 -4.21
N VAL A 60 4.01 4.18 -5.40
CA VAL A 60 3.88 2.72 -5.59
C VAL A 60 5.19 1.94 -5.37
N ILE A 61 6.36 2.56 -5.50
CA ILE A 61 7.65 1.93 -5.23
C ILE A 61 7.84 1.66 -3.74
N ILE A 62 7.33 2.52 -2.85
CA ILE A 62 7.49 2.37 -1.40
C ILE A 62 7.02 0.98 -0.90
N PRO A 63 5.77 0.53 -1.16
CA PRO A 63 5.29 -0.77 -0.71
C PRO A 63 6.06 -1.92 -1.37
N ALA A 64 6.49 -1.77 -2.63
CA ALA A 64 7.37 -2.76 -3.28
C ALA A 64 8.71 -2.92 -2.55
N LEU A 65 9.36 -1.82 -2.17
CA LEU A 65 10.59 -1.84 -1.37
C LEU A 65 10.34 -2.40 0.02
N MET A 66 9.19 -2.11 0.62
CA MET A 66 8.83 -2.61 1.94
C MET A 66 8.73 -4.14 2.00
N ILE A 67 8.46 -4.82 0.88
CA ILE A 67 8.54 -6.29 0.80
C ILE A 67 9.96 -6.76 1.13
N VAL A 68 10.96 -6.17 0.46
CA VAL A 68 12.39 -6.52 0.63
C VAL A 68 12.89 -6.08 2.00
N VAL A 69 12.54 -4.86 2.44
CA VAL A 69 12.90 -4.33 3.76
C VAL A 69 12.36 -5.22 4.87
N SER A 70 11.12 -5.71 4.74
CA SER A 70 10.50 -6.62 5.72
C SER A 70 11.30 -7.92 5.88
N ALA A 71 11.81 -8.45 4.77
CA ALA A 71 12.59 -9.68 4.77
C ALA A 71 14.03 -9.48 5.28
N ALA A 72 14.72 -8.42 4.87
CA ALA A 72 16.17 -8.30 5.00
C ALA A 72 16.65 -7.31 6.06
N ALA A 73 15.89 -6.25 6.38
CA ALA A 73 16.41 -5.18 7.24
C ALA A 73 16.52 -5.60 8.71
N PRO A 74 17.53 -5.14 9.46
CA PRO A 74 17.66 -5.46 10.88
C PRO A 74 16.51 -4.89 11.71
N PHE A 75 16.24 -5.51 12.86
CA PHE A 75 15.50 -4.85 13.92
C PHE A 75 16.42 -3.77 14.55
N PRO A 76 15.97 -2.54 14.88
CA PRO A 76 14.59 -2.03 14.91
C PRO A 76 14.12 -1.34 13.62
N LEU A 77 14.98 -1.20 12.60
CA LEU A 77 14.71 -0.42 11.38
C LEU A 77 13.44 -0.88 10.66
N VAL A 78 13.33 -2.19 10.42
CA VAL A 78 12.15 -2.78 9.76
C VAL A 78 10.83 -2.46 10.48
N ARG A 79 10.86 -2.41 11.82
CA ARG A 79 9.68 -2.11 12.64
C ARG A 79 9.28 -0.65 12.50
N GLN A 80 10.24 0.28 12.62
CA GLN A 80 9.96 1.71 12.53
C GLN A 80 9.46 2.10 11.14
N LEU A 81 10.12 1.60 10.09
CA LEU A 81 9.69 1.84 8.71
C LEU A 81 8.30 1.25 8.45
N SER A 82 8.05 0.00 8.84
CA SER A 82 6.74 -0.63 8.63
C SER A 82 5.63 0.10 9.38
N LEU A 83 5.90 0.60 10.58
CA LEU A 83 4.93 1.38 11.34
C LEU A 83 4.60 2.71 10.66
N GLY A 84 5.62 3.50 10.30
CA GLY A 84 5.43 4.80 9.67
C GLY A 84 4.80 4.71 8.29
N VAL A 85 5.32 3.82 7.44
CA VAL A 85 4.81 3.60 6.09
C VAL A 85 3.42 2.96 6.14
N GLY A 86 3.16 2.05 7.08
CA GLY A 86 1.83 1.46 7.28
C GLY A 86 0.77 2.52 7.59
N VAL A 87 1.07 3.47 8.48
CA VAL A 87 0.16 4.61 8.79
C VAL A 87 -0.06 5.47 7.56
N LEU A 88 1.01 5.82 6.83
CA LEU A 88 0.89 6.58 5.58
C LEU A 88 -0.05 5.88 4.58
N TYR A 89 0.08 4.56 4.42
CA TYR A 89 -0.72 3.78 3.48
C TYR A 89 -2.17 3.60 3.90
N VAL A 90 -2.49 3.61 5.21
CA VAL A 90 -3.86 3.75 5.67
C VAL A 90 -4.45 5.08 5.20
N LEU A 91 -3.72 6.18 5.35
CA LEU A 91 -4.19 7.51 4.94
C LEU A 91 -4.36 7.63 3.43
N VAL A 92 -3.43 7.09 2.64
CA VAL A 92 -3.52 7.04 1.17
C VAL A 92 -4.76 6.26 0.75
N SER A 93 -4.97 5.06 1.31
CA SER A 93 -6.12 4.22 0.95
C SER A 93 -7.45 4.87 1.34
N VAL A 94 -7.53 5.51 2.51
CA VAL A 94 -8.73 6.28 2.91
C VAL A 94 -8.97 7.45 1.95
N SER A 95 -7.91 8.17 1.56
CA SER A 95 -8.01 9.31 0.63
C SER A 95 -8.51 8.88 -0.74
N ASN A 96 -8.06 7.72 -1.24
CA ASN A 96 -8.51 7.16 -2.52
C ASN A 96 -10.01 6.85 -2.55
N LEU A 97 -10.64 6.62 -1.39
CA LEU A 97 -12.08 6.34 -1.31
C LEU A 97 -12.95 7.59 -1.20
N ILE A 98 -12.37 8.78 -1.04
CA ILE A 98 -13.13 10.03 -0.93
C ILE A 98 -13.78 10.34 -2.29
N GLY A 99 -15.11 10.35 -2.32
CA GLY A 99 -15.87 10.62 -3.55
C GLY A 99 -15.99 9.41 -4.49
N GLU A 100 -15.49 8.25 -4.10
CA GLU A 100 -15.63 7.03 -4.89
C GLU A 100 -17.08 6.49 -4.83
N SER A 101 -17.57 6.01 -5.97
CA SER A 101 -18.92 5.43 -6.13
C SER A 101 -18.91 4.01 -6.71
N TRP A 102 -17.80 3.57 -7.31
CA TRP A 102 -17.68 2.25 -7.90
C TRP A 102 -17.45 1.17 -6.84
N ALA A 103 -18.40 0.24 -6.74
CA ALA A 103 -18.41 -0.81 -5.71
C ALA A 103 -17.14 -1.67 -5.70
N TYR A 104 -16.56 -1.98 -6.87
CA TYR A 104 -15.34 -2.78 -6.94
C TYR A 104 -14.15 -2.04 -6.30
N TYR A 105 -14.02 -0.73 -6.54
CA TYR A 105 -12.92 0.07 -6.01
C TYR A 105 -13.09 0.33 -4.51
N LEU A 106 -14.32 0.55 -4.05
CA LEU A 106 -14.64 0.57 -2.62
C LEU A 106 -14.24 -0.75 -1.95
N PHE A 107 -14.48 -1.89 -2.59
CA PHE A 107 -14.10 -3.21 -2.06
C PHE A 107 -12.58 -3.36 -1.97
N PHE A 108 -11.83 -3.00 -3.02
CA PHE A 108 -10.37 -2.98 -2.98
C PHE A 108 -9.85 -2.06 -1.86
N GLY A 109 -10.35 -0.82 -1.77
CA GLY A 109 -9.88 0.12 -0.76
C GLY A 109 -10.15 -0.31 0.68
N VAL A 110 -11.29 -0.98 0.96
CA VAL A 110 -11.54 -1.56 2.30
C VAL A 110 -10.50 -2.63 2.63
N LEU A 111 -10.16 -3.48 1.66
CA LEU A 111 -9.12 -4.51 1.86
C LEU A 111 -7.73 -3.88 2.01
N GLU A 112 -7.40 -2.87 1.21
CA GLU A 112 -6.13 -2.13 1.29
C GLU A 112 -5.95 -1.46 2.65
N ILE A 113 -6.98 -0.76 3.15
CA ILE A 113 -7.00 -0.18 4.50
C ILE A 113 -6.79 -1.27 5.55
N GLY A 114 -7.48 -2.41 5.41
CA GLY A 114 -7.35 -3.55 6.32
C GLY A 114 -5.92 -4.11 6.35
N LEU A 115 -5.29 -4.30 5.18
CA LEU A 115 -3.92 -4.78 5.08
C LEU A 115 -2.91 -3.76 5.63
N ALA A 116 -3.06 -2.47 5.31
CA ALA A 116 -2.21 -1.41 5.85
C ALA A 116 -2.34 -1.32 7.39
N ALA A 117 -3.56 -1.45 7.93
CA ALA A 117 -3.78 -1.53 9.37
C ALA A 117 -3.15 -2.78 10.00
N LEU A 118 -3.13 -3.92 9.31
CA LEU A 118 -2.41 -5.12 9.76
C LEU A 118 -0.89 -4.90 9.79
N VAL A 119 -0.31 -4.19 8.82
CA VAL A 119 1.12 -3.79 8.88
C VAL A 119 1.39 -2.99 10.16
N VAL A 120 0.56 -1.99 10.45
CA VAL A 120 0.68 -1.16 11.66
C VAL A 120 0.56 -2.03 12.91
N ALA A 121 -0.46 -2.90 12.99
CA ALA A 121 -0.70 -3.77 14.14
C ALA A 121 0.46 -4.76 14.38
N TYR A 122 0.96 -5.42 13.33
CA TYR A 122 2.11 -6.33 13.44
C TYR A 122 3.37 -5.59 13.86
N SER A 123 3.63 -4.42 13.30
CA SER A 123 4.82 -3.62 13.63
C SER A 123 4.74 -3.07 15.07
N TYR A 124 3.56 -2.62 15.50
CA TYR A 124 3.35 -2.09 16.84
C TYR A 124 3.53 -3.16 17.92
N ARG A 125 2.95 -4.35 17.70
CA ARG A 125 3.01 -5.49 18.65
C ARG A 125 4.34 -6.22 18.63
N TRP A 126 5.19 -6.00 17.63
CA TRP A 126 6.51 -6.60 17.57
C TRP A 126 7.44 -5.96 18.61
N GLN A 127 7.65 -6.68 19.71
CA GLN A 127 8.64 -6.33 20.73
C GLN A 127 9.93 -7.11 20.47
N ASP A 128 11.07 -6.49 20.76
CA ASP A 128 12.35 -7.16 20.63
C ASP A 128 12.46 -8.26 21.70
N GLY A 129 12.89 -9.46 21.31
CA GLY A 129 13.13 -10.56 22.27
C GLY A 129 14.34 -10.32 23.17
N SER A 130 15.04 -9.20 22.99
CA SER A 130 16.21 -8.78 23.77
C SER A 130 15.86 -8.08 25.09
N VAL A 131 14.58 -7.74 25.32
CA VAL A 131 14.12 -7.18 26.60
C VAL A 131 13.60 -8.32 27.50
N SER A 132 14.53 -9.12 28.02
CA SER A 132 14.29 -9.90 29.24
C SER A 132 14.59 -8.99 30.45
N PRO A 133 13.67 -8.85 31.44
CA PRO A 133 13.96 -8.17 32.70
C PRO A 133 15.06 -8.86 33.52
#